data_AF-A0A7W8JYU0-F1
#
_entry.id   AF-A0A7W8JYU0-F1
#
_cell.length_a   1.000
_cell.length_b   1.000
_cell.length_c   1.000
_cell.angle_alpha   90.00
_cell.angle_beta   90.00
_cell.angle_gamma   90.00
#
_symmetry.space_group_name_H-M   'P 1'
#
loop_
_entity.id
_entity.type
_entity.pdbx_description
1 polymer ?
#
loop_
_entity_poly.entity_id
_entity_poly.type
_entity_poly.pdbx_seq_one_letter_code
_entity_poly.pdbx_strand_id
1 'polypeptide(L)'
;MTAAISLASCAPAASKSGAGSASGGTSSVPVPRYAFKSGQVWTISGQDQNNNALRSKITLTDAEPEFRGGQGWFYDGDIGFINLFEVDRGTNFEIWDVSDSKRLVLCYVRQSYDEGQTSYEGIALSGSREEINGLFAKLSTVYGGSCRVTRS
;
A
#
# COMPACT_ATOMS: atom_id res chain seq x y z
N MET A 1 22.70 -64.88 -22.67
CA MET A 1 21.42 -64.90 -21.93
C MET A 1 21.53 -63.89 -20.79
N THR A 2 20.50 -63.06 -20.66
CA THR A 2 20.08 -62.27 -19.48
C THR A 2 20.91 -61.05 -19.07
N ALA A 3 20.21 -59.92 -18.98
CA ALA A 3 20.68 -58.56 -18.71
C ALA A 3 20.81 -58.25 -17.21
N ALA A 4 21.60 -57.21 -16.88
CA ALA A 4 21.39 -56.37 -15.70
C ALA A 4 21.84 -54.94 -15.97
N ILE A 5 20.98 -54.01 -15.58
CA ILE A 5 20.97 -52.58 -15.89
C ILE A 5 22.02 -51.84 -15.06
N SER A 6 22.80 -50.97 -15.71
CA SER A 6 23.79 -50.09 -15.09
C SER A 6 23.15 -49.09 -14.11
N LEU A 7 23.49 -49.21 -12.83
CA LEU A 7 23.43 -48.11 -11.86
C LEU A 7 24.85 -47.59 -11.66
N ALA A 8 25.27 -46.71 -12.58
CA ALA A 8 26.52 -45.97 -12.41
C ALA A 8 26.35 -44.98 -11.25
N SER A 9 27.02 -45.31 -10.16
CA SER A 9 27.19 -44.47 -8.98
C SER A 9 28.29 -43.44 -9.28
N CYS A 10 27.97 -42.15 -9.27
CA CYS A 10 28.98 -41.12 -9.03
C CYS A 10 28.93 -40.74 -7.55
N ALA A 11 30.07 -40.97 -6.91
CA ALA A 11 30.34 -40.73 -5.50
C ALA A 11 30.57 -39.22 -5.23
N PRO A 12 31.04 -38.81 -4.03
CA PRO A 12 30.26 -37.99 -3.12
C PRO A 12 30.83 -36.56 -3.01
N ALA A 13 29.99 -35.61 -2.64
CA ALA A 13 30.47 -34.38 -2.02
C ALA A 13 29.57 -34.03 -0.83
N ALA A 14 30.24 -33.80 0.29
CA ALA A 14 29.76 -33.41 1.62
C ALA A 14 28.51 -32.50 1.61
N SER A 15 27.55 -32.62 2.52
CA SER A 15 27.78 -32.63 3.98
C SER A 15 26.61 -33.28 4.72
N LYS A 16 26.94 -33.91 5.86
CA LYS A 16 26.04 -34.60 6.76
C LYS A 16 25.09 -33.63 7.47
N SER A 17 23.85 -34.08 7.54
CA SER A 17 22.69 -33.55 8.23
C SER A 17 22.89 -33.40 9.74
N GLY A 18 22.31 -32.34 10.30
CA GLY A 18 22.04 -32.17 11.72
C GLY A 18 20.77 -31.34 11.92
N ALA A 19 19.64 -32.05 12.03
CA ALA A 19 18.36 -31.67 12.67
C ALA A 19 17.87 -30.21 12.61
N GLY A 20 16.79 -29.97 11.87
CA GLY A 20 15.94 -28.80 12.05
C GLY A 20 15.04 -28.55 10.84
N SER A 21 13.76 -28.91 10.96
CA SER A 21 12.71 -28.58 9.99
C SER A 21 12.72 -27.09 9.61
N ALA A 22 12.76 -26.79 8.32
CA ALA A 22 12.19 -25.55 7.78
C ALA A 22 11.92 -25.74 6.28
N SER A 23 10.64 -25.93 5.95
CA SER A 23 10.10 -25.76 4.61
C SER A 23 10.57 -24.40 4.07
N GLY A 24 11.35 -24.43 2.99
CA GLY A 24 11.70 -23.25 2.20
C GLY A 24 10.43 -22.65 1.59
N GLY A 25 9.80 -21.75 2.33
CA GLY A 25 8.77 -20.87 1.81
C GLY A 25 9.46 -19.79 1.00
N THR A 26 9.36 -19.85 -0.32
CA THR A 26 9.64 -18.71 -1.19
C THR A 26 8.68 -17.59 -0.76
N SER A 27 9.15 -16.66 0.06
CA SER A 27 8.40 -15.44 0.35
C SER A 27 8.41 -14.61 -0.92
N SER A 28 7.46 -14.85 -1.80
CA SER A 28 7.22 -13.98 -2.95
C SER A 28 6.61 -12.69 -2.41
N VAL A 29 7.44 -11.69 -2.15
CA VAL A 29 6.96 -10.31 -1.99
C VAL A 29 6.14 -10.00 -3.24
N PRO A 30 4.85 -9.62 -3.11
CA PRO A 30 4.05 -9.27 -4.28
C PRO A 30 4.74 -8.14 -5.06
N VAL A 31 4.49 -7.98 -6.35
CA VAL A 31 4.98 -6.81 -7.11
C VAL A 31 3.86 -5.77 -7.15
N PRO A 32 4.14 -4.45 -6.98
CA PRO A 32 3.09 -3.44 -7.03
C PRO A 32 2.38 -3.49 -8.38
N ARG A 33 1.06 -3.70 -8.37
CA ARG A 33 0.27 -3.73 -9.61
C ARG A 33 0.19 -2.37 -10.28
N TYR A 34 0.26 -1.30 -9.50
CA TYR A 34 0.05 0.06 -9.98
C TYR A 34 1.37 0.83 -9.94
N ALA A 35 1.82 1.27 -11.10
CA ALA A 35 3.03 2.08 -11.24
C ALA A 35 2.70 3.56 -11.01
N PHE A 36 2.58 3.97 -9.75
CA PHE A 36 2.70 5.39 -9.45
C PHE A 36 4.13 5.84 -9.79
N LYS A 37 4.24 7.01 -10.42
CA LYS A 37 5.54 7.51 -10.92
C LYS A 37 6.20 8.36 -9.84
N SER A 38 7.51 8.18 -9.66
CA SER A 38 8.30 9.13 -8.87
C SER A 38 8.16 10.55 -9.44
N GLY A 39 8.13 11.55 -8.55
CA GLY A 39 7.91 12.95 -8.89
C GLY A 39 6.45 13.30 -9.21
N GLN A 40 5.54 12.32 -9.27
CA GLN A 40 4.12 12.58 -9.46
C GLN A 40 3.55 13.33 -8.26
N VAL A 41 2.75 14.35 -8.55
CA VAL A 41 2.19 15.23 -7.52
C VAL A 41 0.72 14.89 -7.31
N TRP A 42 0.34 14.73 -6.04
CA TRP A 42 -1.02 14.48 -5.59
C TRP A 42 -1.47 15.61 -4.67
N THR A 43 -2.49 16.34 -5.08
CA THR A 43 -3.04 17.47 -4.33
C THR A 43 -4.34 17.06 -3.66
N ILE A 44 -4.45 17.26 -2.35
CA ILE A 44 -5.70 17.09 -1.59
C ILE A 44 -6.34 18.46 -1.40
N SER A 45 -7.63 18.56 -1.75
CA SER A 45 -8.46 19.74 -1.54
C SER A 45 -9.82 19.37 -0.96
N GLY A 46 -10.52 20.30 -0.31
CA GLY A 46 -11.86 20.08 0.21
C GLY A 46 -12.03 20.56 1.65
N GLN A 47 -12.85 19.86 2.42
CA GLN A 47 -13.11 20.15 3.84
C GLN A 47 -13.08 18.86 4.66
N ASP A 48 -12.58 18.92 5.88
CA ASP A 48 -12.63 17.80 6.82
C ASP A 48 -13.98 17.69 7.54
N GLN A 49 -14.10 16.71 8.43
CA GLN A 49 -15.33 16.45 9.19
C GLN A 49 -15.76 17.61 10.11
N ASN A 50 -14.87 18.58 10.35
CA ASN A 50 -15.11 19.77 11.17
C ASN A 50 -15.28 21.04 10.31
N ASN A 51 -15.50 20.90 8.99
CA ASN A 51 -15.57 21.98 8.01
C ASN A 51 -14.30 22.83 7.87
N ASN A 52 -13.15 22.33 8.32
CA ASN A 52 -11.89 23.02 8.08
C ASN A 52 -11.39 22.73 6.66
N ALA A 53 -10.90 23.75 5.98
CA ALA A 53 -10.34 23.60 4.66
C ALA A 53 -9.13 22.65 4.66
N LEU A 54 -9.05 21.81 3.64
CA LEU A 54 -7.92 20.92 3.36
C LEU A 54 -7.16 21.43 2.16
N ARG A 55 -5.84 21.55 2.30
CA ARG A 55 -4.91 21.93 1.24
C ARG A 55 -3.59 21.23 1.49
N SER A 56 -3.38 20.12 0.80
CA SER A 56 -2.12 19.38 0.85
C SER A 56 -1.61 19.11 -0.56
N LYS A 57 -0.30 18.99 -0.68
CA LYS A 57 0.39 18.63 -1.91
C LYS A 57 1.51 17.67 -1.55
N ILE A 58 1.39 16.43 -2.03
CA ILE A 58 2.34 15.36 -1.79
C ILE A 58 3.03 15.02 -3.10
N THR A 59 4.35 15.00 -3.09
CA THR A 59 5.17 14.60 -4.22
C THR A 59 5.73 13.22 -3.96
N LEU A 60 5.43 12.23 -4.80
CA LEU A 60 5.94 10.88 -4.63
C LEU A 60 7.46 10.86 -4.81
N THR A 61 8.14 10.16 -3.92
CA THR A 61 9.59 9.98 -3.96
C THR A 61 9.98 8.87 -4.93
N ASP A 62 11.27 8.63 -5.09
CA ASP A 62 11.84 7.50 -5.82
C ASP A 62 12.00 6.23 -4.95
N ALA A 63 11.51 6.25 -3.70
CA ALA A 63 11.51 5.09 -2.83
C ALA A 63 10.69 3.94 -3.45
N GLU A 64 11.19 2.72 -3.29
CA GLU A 64 10.49 1.52 -3.76
C GLU A 64 9.20 1.33 -2.95
N PRO A 65 8.05 1.03 -3.60
CA PRO A 65 6.81 0.82 -2.86
C PRO A 65 6.92 -0.38 -1.92
N GLU A 66 6.33 -0.26 -0.73
CA GLU A 66 6.39 -1.32 0.28
C GLU A 66 5.05 -2.03 0.45
N PHE A 67 5.06 -3.35 0.43
CA PHE A 67 3.89 -4.15 0.79
C PHE A 67 3.87 -4.39 2.30
N ARG A 68 2.95 -3.75 3.02
CA ARG A 68 2.91 -3.80 4.50
C ARG A 68 1.75 -4.65 5.00
N GLY A 69 2.07 -5.62 5.86
CA GLY A 69 1.10 -6.36 6.68
C GLY A 69 0.04 -7.17 5.91
N GLY A 70 0.24 -7.43 4.62
CA GLY A 70 -0.78 -8.09 3.79
C GLY A 70 -1.96 -7.20 3.42
N GLN A 71 -1.90 -5.90 3.74
CA GLN A 71 -3.06 -5.00 3.65
C GLN A 71 -3.01 -4.10 2.42
N GLY A 72 -1.82 -3.69 1.97
CA GLY A 72 -1.73 -2.77 0.85
C GLY A 72 -0.31 -2.35 0.48
N TRP A 73 -0.23 -1.61 -0.61
CA TRP A 73 0.98 -0.99 -1.15
C TRP A 73 1.13 0.44 -0.65
N PHE A 74 2.29 0.74 -0.05
CA PHE A 74 2.65 2.07 0.42
C PHE A 74 3.60 2.72 -0.56
N TYR A 75 3.29 3.95 -0.96
CA TYR A 75 4.09 4.77 -1.84
C TYR A 75 4.45 6.06 -1.10
N ASP A 76 5.73 6.20 -0.76
CA ASP A 76 6.21 7.29 0.06
C ASP A 76 6.32 8.60 -0.74
N GLY A 77 5.91 9.69 -0.10
CA GLY A 77 6.03 11.05 -0.59
C GLY A 77 6.88 11.94 0.31
N ASP A 78 7.10 13.17 -0.13
CA ASP A 78 7.86 14.21 0.58
C ASP A 78 7.31 14.52 1.99
N ILE A 79 6.00 14.74 2.11
CA ILE A 79 5.32 15.10 3.35
C ILE A 79 4.18 14.15 3.72
N GLY A 80 4.10 13.02 3.04
CA GLY A 80 2.91 12.18 3.02
C GLY A 80 3.17 10.83 2.37
N PHE A 81 2.11 10.07 2.15
CA PHE A 81 2.17 8.80 1.43
C PHE A 81 0.82 8.47 0.81
N ILE A 82 0.85 7.56 -0.16
CA ILE A 82 -0.35 6.90 -0.70
C ILE A 82 -0.36 5.46 -0.19
N ASN A 83 -1.49 5.01 0.33
CA ASN A 83 -1.72 3.63 0.70
C ASN A 83 -2.83 3.05 -0.18
N LEU A 84 -2.52 1.99 -0.91
CA LEU A 84 -3.44 1.37 -1.86
C LEU A 84 -3.79 -0.05 -1.39
N PHE A 85 -5.08 -0.30 -1.21
CA PHE A 85 -5.63 -1.58 -0.78
C PHE A 85 -6.22 -2.31 -1.96
N GLU A 86 -5.80 -3.55 -2.16
CA GLU A 86 -6.51 -4.47 -3.05
C GLU A 86 -7.76 -4.99 -2.33
N VAL A 87 -8.91 -4.89 -3.00
CA VAL A 87 -10.18 -5.46 -2.52
C VAL A 87 -10.71 -6.45 -3.56
N ASP A 88 -11.64 -7.33 -3.16
CA ASP A 88 -12.16 -8.42 -4.00
C ASP A 88 -12.58 -7.99 -5.42
N ARG A 89 -12.99 -6.73 -5.61
CA ARG A 89 -13.37 -6.15 -6.90
C ARG A 89 -12.80 -4.75 -7.11
N GLY A 90 -11.48 -4.62 -7.07
CA GLY A 90 -10.78 -3.40 -7.47
C GLY A 90 -9.79 -2.92 -6.41
N THR A 91 -9.69 -1.60 -6.28
CA THR A 91 -8.85 -0.96 -5.27
C THR A 91 -9.58 0.14 -4.53
N ASN A 92 -9.15 0.37 -3.31
CA ASN A 92 -9.33 1.65 -2.62
C ASN A 92 -7.95 2.25 -2.40
N PHE A 93 -7.87 3.57 -2.31
CA PHE A 93 -6.61 4.19 -1.92
C PHE A 93 -6.83 5.40 -1.04
N GLU A 94 -5.85 5.60 -0.20
CA GLU A 94 -5.75 6.66 0.78
C GLU A 94 -4.58 7.55 0.41
N ILE A 95 -4.77 8.86 0.48
CA ILE A 95 -3.66 9.81 0.44
C ILE A 95 -3.58 10.51 1.78
N TRP A 96 -2.40 10.45 2.38
CA TRP A 96 -2.12 10.96 3.71
C TRP A 96 -1.13 12.13 3.62
N ASP A 97 -1.51 13.26 4.21
CA ASP A 97 -0.60 14.33 4.60
C ASP A 97 -0.23 14.14 6.07
N VAL A 98 1.07 13.99 6.32
CA VAL A 98 1.62 13.81 7.67
C VAL A 98 2.58 14.94 8.08
N SER A 99 2.52 16.07 7.37
CA SER A 99 3.35 17.25 7.63
C SER A 99 3.15 17.84 9.04
N ASP A 100 1.92 17.78 9.56
CA ASP A 100 1.59 18.16 10.93
C ASP A 100 1.27 16.92 11.77
N SER A 101 2.19 16.54 12.65
CA SER A 101 2.04 15.38 13.54
C SER A 101 0.89 15.53 14.55
N LYS A 102 0.37 16.75 14.77
CA LYS A 102 -0.81 17.00 15.62
C LYS A 102 -2.11 16.91 14.85
N ARG A 103 -2.06 16.97 13.52
CA ARG A 103 -3.24 16.97 12.66
C ARG A 103 -2.88 16.37 11.30
N LEU A 104 -2.93 15.04 11.23
CA LEU A 104 -2.84 14.34 9.97
C LEU A 104 -4.08 14.65 9.14
N VAL A 105 -3.93 14.68 7.83
CA VAL A 105 -5.05 14.78 6.88
C VAL A 105 -5.06 13.53 6.02
N LEU A 106 -6.23 12.93 5.89
CA LEU A 106 -6.48 11.78 5.04
C LEU A 106 -7.57 12.12 4.03
N CYS A 107 -7.35 11.75 2.77
CA CYS A 107 -8.42 11.58 1.80
C CYS A 107 -8.57 10.10 1.43
N TYR A 108 -9.69 9.50 1.83
CA TYR A 108 -10.03 8.11 1.53
C TYR A 108 -10.88 8.04 0.25
N VAL A 109 -10.33 7.44 -0.81
CA VAL A 109 -10.97 7.31 -2.12
C VAL A 109 -11.63 5.93 -2.24
N ARG A 110 -12.95 5.92 -2.45
CA ARG A 110 -13.78 4.69 -2.62
C ARG A 110 -13.84 4.18 -4.06
N GLN A 111 -13.14 4.85 -4.97
CA GLN A 111 -13.06 4.51 -6.38
C GLN A 111 -11.75 3.75 -6.63
N SER A 112 -11.80 2.77 -7.52
CA SER A 112 -10.57 2.09 -7.96
C SER A 112 -9.65 3.05 -8.70
N TYR A 113 -8.36 2.87 -8.46
CA TYR A 113 -7.35 3.61 -9.19
C TYR A 113 -7.41 3.25 -10.69
N ASP A 114 -7.36 4.29 -11.52
CA ASP A 114 -7.34 4.22 -12.98
C ASP A 114 -6.24 5.14 -13.50
N GLU A 115 -5.29 4.60 -14.27
CA GLU A 115 -4.19 5.38 -14.82
C GLU A 115 -4.68 6.53 -15.73
N GLY A 116 -5.83 6.41 -16.38
CA GLY A 116 -6.42 7.46 -17.22
C GLY A 116 -7.10 8.59 -16.46
N GLN A 117 -7.38 8.41 -15.16
CA GLN A 117 -8.09 9.39 -14.34
C GLN A 117 -7.11 10.24 -13.53
N THR A 118 -7.34 11.56 -13.51
CA THR A 118 -6.48 12.52 -12.80
C THR A 118 -7.15 13.17 -11.59
N SER A 119 -8.46 13.00 -11.42
CA SER A 119 -9.21 13.58 -10.30
C SER A 119 -10.09 12.53 -9.66
N TYR A 120 -10.05 12.43 -8.34
CA TYR A 120 -10.86 11.49 -7.56
C TYR A 120 -11.58 12.23 -6.44
N GLU A 121 -12.76 11.74 -6.08
CA GLU A 121 -13.51 12.22 -4.92
C GLU A 121 -13.46 11.19 -3.80
N GLY A 122 -13.44 11.69 -2.57
CA GLY A 122 -13.28 10.86 -1.40
C GLY A 122 -13.83 11.50 -0.14
N ILE A 123 -13.61 10.81 0.96
CA ILE A 123 -13.98 11.24 2.30
C ILE A 123 -12.75 11.78 2.98
N ALA A 124 -12.88 12.97 3.54
CA ALA A 124 -11.80 13.65 4.20
C ALA A 124 -11.90 13.52 5.72
N LEU A 125 -10.79 13.18 6.34
CA LEU A 125 -10.64 13.11 7.78
C LEU A 125 -9.40 13.92 8.19
N SER A 126 -9.46 14.56 9.34
CA SER A 126 -8.26 15.09 10.00
C SER A 126 -8.24 14.74 11.49
N GLY A 127 -7.04 14.61 12.06
CA GLY A 127 -6.88 14.26 13.47
C GLY A 127 -5.58 13.51 13.75
N SER A 128 -5.50 12.87 14.91
CA SER A 128 -4.41 11.95 15.21
C SER A 128 -4.53 10.65 14.41
N ARG A 129 -3.43 9.91 14.28
CA ARG A 129 -3.42 8.59 13.64
C ARG A 129 -4.41 7.64 14.32
N GLU A 130 -4.43 7.65 15.65
CA GLU A 130 -5.25 6.77 16.49
C GLU A 130 -6.73 7.09 16.31
N GLU A 131 -7.09 8.37 16.23
CA GLU A 131 -8.47 8.81 15.98
C GLU A 131 -8.95 8.32 14.62
N ILE A 132 -8.17 8.55 13.56
CA ILE A 132 -8.51 8.15 12.20
C ILE A 132 -8.59 6.63 12.09
N ASN A 133 -7.59 5.91 12.58
CA ASN A 133 -7.59 4.44 12.60
C ASN A 133 -8.79 3.89 13.40
N GLY A 134 -9.13 4.53 14.53
CA GLY A 134 -10.28 4.20 15.34
C GLY A 134 -11.61 4.33 14.59
N LEU A 135 -11.73 5.31 13.69
CA LEU A 135 -12.92 5.46 12.83
C LEU A 135 -13.04 4.30 11.84
N PHE A 136 -11.95 3.93 11.16
CA PHE A 136 -11.97 2.80 10.22
C PHE A 136 -12.19 1.45 10.91
N ALA A 137 -11.69 1.27 12.13
CA ALA A 137 -11.86 0.02 12.88
C ALA A 137 -13.28 -0.16 13.45
N LYS A 138 -13.98 0.94 13.79
CA LYS A 138 -15.27 0.89 14.49
C LYS A 138 -16.47 1.02 13.57
N LEU A 139 -16.33 1.68 12.43
CA LEU A 139 -17.46 2.04 11.58
C LEU A 139 -17.50 1.15 10.34
N SER A 140 -18.68 0.57 10.10
CA SER A 140 -18.98 -0.09 8.81
C SER A 140 -19.00 0.91 7.65
N THR A 141 -19.20 2.19 7.95
CA THR A 141 -19.12 3.29 6.99
C THR A 141 -18.53 4.51 7.69
N VAL A 142 -17.36 4.94 7.23
CA VAL A 142 -16.76 6.19 7.68
C VAL A 142 -17.55 7.35 7.07
N TYR A 143 -18.02 8.25 7.93
CA TYR A 143 -18.59 9.55 7.57
C TYR A 143 -17.57 10.62 7.94
N GLY A 144 -17.22 11.47 6.99
CA GLY A 144 -16.26 12.57 7.18
C GLY A 144 -16.63 13.75 6.30
N GLY A 145 -15.69 14.67 6.11
CA GLY A 145 -15.83 15.75 5.14
C GLY A 145 -15.68 15.24 3.71
N SER A 146 -15.67 16.16 2.76
CA SER A 146 -15.46 15.85 1.34
C SER A 146 -14.06 16.28 0.90
N CYS A 147 -13.37 15.39 0.18
CA CYS A 147 -12.11 15.73 -0.46
C CYS A 147 -12.13 15.40 -1.94
N ARG A 148 -11.34 16.18 -2.68
CA ARG A 148 -10.96 15.92 -4.05
C ARG A 148 -9.45 15.82 -4.12
N VAL A 149 -8.99 14.78 -4.79
CA VAL A 149 -7.58 14.51 -5.02
C VAL A 149 -7.29 14.72 -6.49
N THR A 150 -6.25 15.46 -6.83
CA THR A 150 -5.84 15.68 -8.21
C THR A 150 -4.38 15.27 -8.40
N ARG A 151 -4.13 14.53 -9.47
CA ARG A 151 -2.84 13.99 -9.87
C ARG A 151 -2.29 14.76 -11.07
N SER A 152 -1.06 15.24 -10.98
CA SER A 152 -0.35 15.98 -12.05
C SER A 152 1.06 15.46 -12.28
#